data_AF-A0A2P7EBB6-F1
#
_entry.id   AF-A0A2P7EBB6-F1
#
_cell.length_a   1.000
_cell.length_b   1.000
_cell.length_c   1.000
_cell.angle_alpha   90.00
_cell.angle_beta   90.00
_cell.angle_gamma   90.00
#
_symmetry.space_group_name_H-M   'P 1'
#
loop_
_entity.id
_entity.type
_entity.pdbx_description
1 polymer ?
#
loop_
_entity_poly.entity_id
_entity_poly.type
_entity_poly.pdbx_seq_one_letter_code
_entity_poly.pdbx_strand_id
1 'polypeptide(L)'
;GVAGEQGIQGIQGAAGTGINFRGQVATVADLPAGAAQGDAYIVQADDSLRVWDDTTKAWVDGGSIQGPQGIAGEQGIQGAQGEVGPAGAQGVEGPAGVQGSRGTGWFTGTGTPTEVPGSIPGDMYLETVTGDVYVLN
;
A
#
# COMPACT_ATOMS: atom_id res chain seq x y z
N GLY A 1 -8.31 68.20 51.00
CA GLY A 1 -9.67 67.96 50.52
C GLY A 1 -10.20 66.72 51.19
N VAL A 2 -11.48 66.70 51.58
CA VAL A 2 -12.09 65.48 52.13
C VAL A 2 -12.27 64.47 50.99
N ALA A 3 -11.92 63.21 51.22
CA ALA A 3 -12.10 62.14 50.25
C ALA A 3 -13.60 61.97 49.96
N GLY A 4 -13.97 61.87 48.68
CA GLY A 4 -15.37 61.70 48.28
C GLY A 4 -15.96 60.43 48.89
N GLU A 5 -17.22 60.51 49.31
CA GLU A 5 -17.95 59.36 49.86
C GLU A 5 -17.91 58.21 48.85
N GLN A 6 -17.42 57.04 49.29
CA GLN A 6 -17.34 55.85 48.47
C GLN A 6 -18.76 55.49 48.00
N GLY A 7 -18.95 55.38 46.68
CA GLY A 7 -20.25 55.05 46.10
C GLY A 7 -20.82 53.75 46.68
N ILE A 8 -22.13 53.71 46.89
CA ILE A 8 -22.82 52.52 47.41
C ILE A 8 -22.46 51.29 46.55
N GLN A 9 -22.10 50.19 47.21
CA GLN A 9 -21.90 48.92 46.53
C GLN A 9 -23.19 48.54 45.80
N GLY A 10 -23.10 48.23 44.51
CA GLY A 10 -24.25 47.78 43.72
C GLY A 10 -24.91 46.58 44.38
N ILE A 11 -26.25 46.55 44.39
CA ILE A 11 -26.98 45.38 44.89
C ILE A 11 -26.54 44.14 44.08
N GLN A 12 -26.19 43.07 44.78
CA GLN A 12 -25.98 41.79 44.13
C GLN A 12 -27.28 41.38 43.42
N GLY A 13 -27.19 40.97 42.15
CA GLY A 13 -28.35 40.49 41.41
C GLY A 13 -29.01 39.30 42.11
N ALA A 14 -30.34 39.18 41.99
CA ALA A 14 -31.06 38.03 42.53
C ALA A 14 -30.48 36.72 41.96
N ALA A 15 -30.44 35.67 42.78
CA ALA A 15 -30.07 34.34 42.29
C ALA A 15 -31.01 33.95 41.14
N GLY A 16 -30.46 33.53 40.01
CA GLY A 16 -31.26 33.06 38.87
C GLY A 16 -32.05 31.81 39.23
N THR A 17 -33.23 31.63 38.63
CA THR A 17 -34.00 30.39 38.72
C THR A 17 -33.18 29.28 38.06
N GLY A 18 -32.59 28.38 38.85
CA GLY A 18 -31.73 27.30 38.35
C GLY A 18 -32.48 26.26 37.50
N ILE A 19 -31.72 25.44 36.77
CA ILE A 19 -32.24 24.28 36.03
C ILE A 19 -32.30 23.08 36.98
N ASN A 20 -33.46 22.46 37.11
CA ASN A 20 -33.70 21.26 37.91
C ASN A 20 -33.74 20.03 37.00
N PHE A 21 -32.61 19.35 36.83
CA PHE A 21 -32.56 18.15 36.01
C PHE A 21 -33.38 17.01 36.64
N ARG A 22 -34.38 16.52 35.91
CA ARG A 22 -35.33 15.48 36.36
C ARG A 22 -35.05 14.11 35.76
N GLY A 23 -34.37 14.03 34.61
CA GLY A 23 -33.99 12.77 33.99
C GLY A 23 -34.06 12.81 32.47
N GLN A 24 -34.43 11.68 31.87
CA GLN A 24 -34.49 11.52 30.41
C GLN A 24 -35.80 10.84 30.01
N VAL A 25 -36.31 11.21 28.82
CA VAL A 25 -37.48 10.61 28.18
C VAL A 25 -37.13 10.13 26.78
N ALA A 26 -37.87 9.15 26.24
CA ALA A 26 -37.58 8.63 24.90
C ALA A 26 -37.88 9.67 23.83
N THR A 27 -39.05 10.32 23.88
CA THR A 27 -39.49 11.31 22.90
C THR A 27 -40.06 12.57 23.56
N VAL A 28 -40.24 13.65 22.80
CA VAL A 28 -40.86 14.90 23.29
C VAL A 28 -42.30 14.66 23.80
N ALA A 29 -43.02 13.67 23.26
CA ALA A 29 -44.38 13.34 23.67
C ALA A 29 -44.46 12.71 25.07
N ASP A 30 -43.34 12.19 25.58
CA ASP A 30 -43.25 11.56 26.91
C ASP A 30 -42.94 12.57 28.02
N LEU A 31 -42.79 13.86 27.68
CA LEU A 31 -42.54 14.91 28.66
C LEU A 31 -43.77 15.12 29.57
N PRO A 32 -43.57 15.28 30.89
CA PRO A 32 -44.68 15.41 31.81
C PRO A 32 -45.41 16.75 31.62
N ALA A 33 -46.75 16.70 31.71
CA ALA A 33 -47.62 17.89 31.58
C ALA A 33 -47.68 18.77 32.85
N GLY A 34 -47.17 18.28 33.98
CA GLY A 34 -47.22 18.95 35.29
C GLY A 34 -45.83 19.17 35.88
N ALA A 35 -44.96 19.86 35.15
CA ALA A 35 -43.60 20.17 35.59
C ALA A 35 -43.53 21.51 36.34
N ALA A 36 -42.52 21.68 37.18
CA ALA A 36 -42.23 22.94 37.87
C ALA A 36 -41.28 23.81 37.04
N GLN A 37 -41.31 25.13 37.25
CA GLN A 37 -40.40 26.07 36.59
C GLN A 37 -38.94 25.58 36.67
N GLY A 38 -38.28 25.50 35.52
CA GLY A 38 -36.88 25.11 35.41
C GLY A 38 -36.63 23.60 35.46
N ASP A 39 -37.67 22.76 35.60
CA ASP A 39 -37.51 21.31 35.42
C ASP A 39 -36.96 21.00 34.04
N ALA A 40 -36.03 20.04 33.96
CA ALA A 40 -35.36 19.72 32.71
C ALA A 40 -35.25 18.22 32.45
N TYR A 41 -35.41 17.84 31.18
CA TYR A 41 -35.22 16.47 30.71
C TYR A 41 -34.32 16.45 29.47
N ILE A 42 -33.57 15.36 29.28
CA ILE A 42 -33.01 15.03 27.97
C ILE A 42 -34.01 14.18 27.19
N VAL A 43 -34.22 14.51 25.92
CA VAL A 43 -34.99 13.68 24.98
C VAL A 43 -34.00 12.81 24.20
N GLN A 44 -34.11 11.49 24.36
CA GLN A 44 -33.16 10.54 23.76
C GLN A 44 -33.26 10.43 22.24
N ALA A 45 -34.44 10.71 21.67
CA ALA A 45 -34.66 10.62 20.23
C ALA A 45 -33.83 11.63 19.43
N ASP A 46 -33.53 12.79 20.00
CA ASP A 46 -32.84 13.91 19.32
C ASP A 46 -31.70 14.53 20.15
N ASP A 47 -31.35 13.90 21.28
CA ASP A 47 -30.37 14.38 22.26
C ASP A 47 -30.62 15.85 22.68
N SER A 48 -31.88 16.31 22.70
CA SER A 48 -32.23 17.69 23.08
C SER A 48 -32.46 17.87 24.58
N LEU A 49 -32.02 19.00 25.12
CA LEU A 49 -32.42 19.47 26.43
C LEU A 49 -33.79 20.15 26.33
N ARG A 50 -34.74 19.75 27.17
CA ARG A 50 -36.05 20.40 27.31
C ARG A 50 -36.15 21.00 28.70
N VAL A 51 -36.54 22.27 28.80
CA VAL A 51 -36.70 22.97 30.08
C VAL A 51 -38.13 23.50 30.20
N TRP A 52 -38.80 23.22 31.31
CA TRP A 52 -40.15 23.71 31.56
C TRP A 52 -40.14 25.20 31.92
N ASP A 53 -40.94 25.96 31.19
CA ASP A 53 -41.23 27.35 31.48
C ASP A 53 -42.69 27.49 31.95
N ASP A 54 -42.84 27.85 33.22
CA ASP A 54 -44.13 28.03 33.88
C ASP A 54 -44.86 29.29 33.39
N THR A 55 -44.14 30.24 32.78
CA THR A 55 -44.72 31.44 32.17
C THR A 55 -45.48 31.09 30.90
N THR A 56 -44.88 30.24 30.07
CA THR A 56 -45.44 29.80 28.78
C THR A 56 -46.23 28.50 28.88
N LYS A 57 -46.20 27.83 30.03
CA LYS A 57 -46.80 26.49 30.27
C LYS A 57 -46.34 25.48 29.21
N ALA A 58 -45.06 25.55 28.85
CA ALA A 58 -44.51 24.78 27.75
C ALA A 58 -43.07 24.33 28.02
N TRP A 59 -42.69 23.24 27.34
CA TRP A 59 -41.31 22.79 27.26
C TRP A 59 -40.55 23.62 26.22
N VAL A 60 -39.59 24.41 26.69
CA VAL A 60 -38.68 25.18 25.85
C VAL A 60 -37.54 24.27 25.37
N ASP A 61 -37.20 24.40 24.09
CA ASP A 61 -36.07 23.72 23.48
C ASP A 61 -34.75 24.40 23.88
N GLY A 62 -33.92 23.68 24.64
CA GLY A 62 -32.58 24.10 25.03
C GLY A 62 -31.50 23.73 24.02
N GLY A 63 -31.86 23.05 22.93
CA GLY A 63 -30.93 22.58 21.89
C GLY A 63 -30.34 21.20 22.18
N SER A 64 -29.62 20.67 21.19
CA SER A 64 -28.91 19.38 21.31
C SER A 64 -27.72 19.48 22.24
N ILE A 65 -27.53 18.45 23.06
CA ILE A 65 -26.35 18.27 23.91
C ILE A 65 -25.26 17.43 23.24
N GLN A 66 -25.47 17.02 21.98
CA GLN A 66 -24.49 16.23 21.24
C GLN A 66 -23.30 17.08 20.79
N GLY A 67 -22.10 16.58 21.03
CA GLY A 67 -20.87 17.20 20.51
C GLY A 67 -20.74 17.02 18.99
N PRO A 68 -19.85 17.80 18.34
CA PRO A 68 -19.56 17.60 16.93
C PRO A 68 -19.01 16.18 16.68
N GLN A 69 -19.27 15.64 15.48
CA GLN A 69 -18.65 14.39 15.05
C GLN A 69 -17.12 14.48 15.12
N GLY A 70 -16.47 13.40 15.57
CA GLY A 70 -15.01 13.32 15.59
C GLY A 70 -14.40 13.44 14.20
N ILE A 71 -13.17 13.94 14.12
CA ILE A 71 -12.41 14.00 12.86
C ILE A 71 -12.19 12.59 12.29
N ALA A 72 -12.17 12.48 10.96
CA ALA A 72 -11.83 11.22 10.31
C ALA A 72 -10.40 10.78 10.69
N GLY A 73 -10.18 9.47 10.82
CA GLY A 73 -8.85 8.93 11.06
C GLY A 73 -7.88 9.22 9.91
N GLU A 74 -6.59 9.28 10.21
CA GLU A 74 -5.55 9.46 9.20
C GLU A 74 -5.52 8.28 8.22
N GLN A 75 -5.16 8.56 6.96
CA GLN A 75 -4.93 7.52 5.96
C GLN A 75 -3.76 6.63 6.39
N GLY A 76 -3.88 5.31 6.21
CA GLY A 76 -2.80 4.38 6.48
C GLY A 76 -1.55 4.67 5.63
N ILE A 77 -0.37 4.41 6.20
CA ILE A 77 0.91 4.54 5.49
C ILE A 77 0.95 3.63 4.25
N GLN A 78 1.54 4.10 3.16
CA GLN A 78 1.79 3.28 1.99
C GLN A 78 2.76 2.13 2.35
N GLY A 79 2.50 0.93 1.82
CA GLY A 79 3.38 -0.22 2.02
C GLY A 79 4.79 0.02 1.46
N ALA A 80 5.79 -0.60 2.08
CA ALA A 80 7.16 -0.54 1.60
C ALA A 80 7.29 -1.12 0.18
N GLN A 81 8.17 -0.53 -0.62
CA GLN A 81 8.53 -1.08 -1.93
C GLN A 81 9.15 -2.47 -1.75
N GLY A 82 8.78 -3.41 -2.63
CA GLY A 82 9.34 -4.77 -2.63
C GLY A 82 10.84 -4.79 -2.91
N GLU A 83 11.52 -5.82 -2.41
CA GLU A 83 12.95 -6.03 -2.64
C GLU A 83 13.28 -6.24 -4.12
N VAL A 84 14.49 -5.84 -4.52
CA VAL A 84 15.01 -6.11 -5.87
C VAL A 84 15.22 -7.62 -6.02
N GLY A 85 14.79 -8.19 -7.15
CA GLY A 85 14.98 -9.61 -7.44
C GLY A 85 16.46 -10.01 -7.52
N PRO A 86 16.79 -11.29 -7.30
CA PRO A 86 18.16 -11.78 -7.39
C PRO A 86 18.72 -11.62 -8.82
N ALA A 87 20.03 -11.44 -8.92
CA ALA A 87 20.72 -11.48 -10.21
C ALA A 87 20.49 -12.83 -10.93
N GLY A 88 20.39 -12.80 -12.26
CA GLY A 88 20.26 -13.99 -13.07
C GLY A 88 21.48 -14.93 -12.96
N ALA A 89 21.27 -16.22 -13.19
CA ALA A 89 22.35 -17.19 -13.21
C ALA A 89 23.32 -16.89 -14.37
N GLN A 90 24.61 -17.11 -14.14
CA GLN A 90 25.63 -17.05 -15.19
C GLN A 90 25.34 -18.12 -16.26
N GLY A 91 25.52 -17.77 -17.54
CA GLY A 91 25.38 -18.72 -18.64
C GLY A 91 26.39 -19.87 -18.56
N VAL A 92 25.99 -21.04 -19.05
CA VAL A 92 26.87 -22.20 -19.16
C VAL A 92 27.96 -21.95 -20.20
N GLU A 93 29.15 -22.50 -19.96
CA GLU A 93 30.22 -22.51 -20.94
C GLU A 93 29.80 -23.28 -22.20
N GLY A 94 30.22 -22.81 -23.38
CA GLY A 94 29.94 -23.49 -24.64
C GLY A 94 30.68 -24.84 -24.75
N PRO A 95 30.19 -25.77 -25.59
CA PRO A 95 30.90 -27.02 -25.83
C PRO A 95 32.26 -26.77 -26.49
N ALA A 96 33.23 -27.65 -26.21
CA ALA A 96 34.52 -27.62 -26.90
C ALA A 96 34.34 -27.78 -28.42
N GLY A 97 35.22 -27.14 -29.20
CA GLY A 97 35.24 -27.29 -30.65
C GLY A 97 35.59 -28.71 -31.09
N VAL A 98 35.07 -29.12 -32.25
CA VAL A 98 35.43 -30.42 -32.86
C VAL A 98 36.89 -30.41 -33.32
N GLN A 99 37.58 -31.53 -33.15
CA GLN A 99 38.94 -31.71 -33.68
C GLN A 99 38.91 -31.63 -35.22
N GLY A 100 39.88 -30.93 -35.82
CA GLY A 100 40.03 -30.85 -37.27
C GLY A 100 40.39 -32.18 -37.93
N SER A 101 39.96 -32.38 -39.18
CA SER A 101 40.32 -33.53 -39.99
C SER A 101 41.83 -33.60 -40.27
N ARG A 102 42.35 -34.81 -40.54
CA ARG A 102 43.73 -35.02 -41.02
C ARG A 102 43.96 -34.25 -42.33
N GLY A 103 45.10 -33.56 -42.48
CA GLY A 103 45.53 -32.95 -43.75
C GLY A 103 46.03 -33.97 -44.77
N THR A 104 46.32 -33.55 -46.00
CA THR A 104 46.81 -34.46 -47.05
C THR A 104 48.24 -34.94 -46.78
N GLY A 105 48.59 -36.11 -47.31
CA GLY A 105 49.87 -36.79 -47.12
C GLY A 105 50.40 -37.44 -48.40
N TRP A 106 51.54 -38.13 -48.27
CA TRP A 106 52.21 -38.83 -49.36
C TRP A 106 52.27 -40.34 -49.12
N PHE A 107 52.07 -41.10 -50.19
CA PHE A 107 52.27 -42.54 -50.28
C PHE A 107 53.33 -42.87 -51.33
N THR A 108 53.93 -44.05 -51.24
CA THR A 108 54.87 -44.56 -52.25
C THR A 108 54.58 -46.03 -52.54
N GLY A 109 54.94 -46.47 -53.74
CA GLY A 109 54.86 -47.88 -54.10
C GLY A 109 55.29 -48.13 -55.55
N THR A 110 55.06 -49.35 -56.01
CA THR A 110 55.44 -49.80 -57.36
C THR A 110 54.20 -50.03 -58.19
N GLY A 111 54.17 -49.57 -59.44
CA GLY A 111 52.99 -49.60 -60.27
C GLY A 111 52.07 -48.39 -60.07
N THR A 112 51.20 -48.17 -61.05
CA THR A 112 50.15 -47.15 -61.02
C THR A 112 49.17 -47.40 -59.87
N PRO A 113 48.87 -46.40 -59.01
CA PRO A 113 47.96 -46.60 -57.89
C PRO A 113 46.53 -46.83 -58.39
N THR A 114 45.93 -47.95 -57.98
CA THR A 114 44.52 -48.28 -58.26
C THR A 114 43.65 -48.07 -57.03
N GLU A 115 44.09 -48.58 -55.88
CA GLU A 115 43.52 -48.28 -54.56
C GLU A 115 44.65 -48.22 -53.53
N VAL A 116 44.69 -47.15 -52.73
CA VAL A 116 45.67 -46.99 -51.66
C VAL A 116 44.92 -46.98 -50.33
N PRO A 117 44.98 -48.06 -49.53
CA PRO A 117 44.26 -48.12 -48.26
C PRO A 117 44.64 -46.97 -47.31
N GLY A 118 43.65 -46.22 -46.84
CA GLY A 118 43.84 -45.12 -45.91
C GLY A 118 44.17 -43.76 -46.55
N SER A 119 44.24 -43.69 -47.88
CA SER A 119 44.32 -42.39 -48.56
C SER A 119 43.00 -41.63 -48.44
N ILE A 120 43.10 -40.30 -48.34
CA ILE A 120 41.99 -39.37 -48.50
C ILE A 120 42.13 -38.65 -49.85
N PRO A 121 41.04 -38.08 -50.39
CA PRO A 121 41.11 -37.27 -51.60
C PRO A 121 42.13 -36.13 -51.45
N GLY A 122 43.01 -35.98 -52.44
CA GLY A 122 44.10 -35.02 -52.44
C GLY A 122 45.42 -35.53 -51.82
N ASP A 123 45.46 -36.76 -51.29
CA ASP A 123 46.74 -37.40 -50.97
C ASP A 123 47.54 -37.65 -52.26
N MET A 124 48.86 -37.61 -52.15
CA MET A 124 49.78 -37.80 -53.28
C MET A 124 50.38 -39.20 -53.24
N TYR A 125 50.64 -39.80 -54.40
CA TYR A 125 51.31 -41.09 -54.52
C TYR A 125 52.49 -41.00 -55.49
N LEU A 126 53.68 -41.45 -55.07
CA LEU A 126 54.87 -41.54 -55.92
C LEU A 126 55.12 -43.00 -56.32
N GLU A 127 55.11 -43.27 -57.63
CA GLU A 127 55.55 -44.54 -58.19
C GLU A 127 57.08 -44.58 -58.22
N THR A 128 57.68 -45.47 -57.43
CA THR A 128 59.13 -45.48 -57.19
C THR A 128 59.94 -46.07 -58.34
N VAL A 129 59.29 -46.69 -59.32
CA VAL A 129 59.95 -47.32 -60.49
C VAL A 129 60.12 -46.33 -61.63
N THR A 130 59.07 -45.58 -61.94
CA THR A 130 59.02 -44.60 -63.04
C THR A 130 59.35 -43.19 -62.55
N GLY A 131 59.09 -42.90 -61.27
CA GLY A 131 59.15 -41.56 -60.70
C GLY A 131 57.86 -40.76 -60.89
N ASP A 132 56.80 -41.36 -61.44
CA ASP A 132 55.54 -40.67 -61.71
C ASP A 132 54.78 -40.36 -60.43
N VAL A 133 54.12 -39.20 -60.40
CA VAL A 133 53.35 -38.73 -59.24
C VAL A 133 51.86 -38.66 -59.59
N TYR A 134 51.03 -39.21 -58.71
CA TYR A 134 49.58 -39.29 -58.87
C TYR A 134 48.87 -38.56 -57.73
N VAL A 135 47.73 -37.94 -58.04
CA VAL A 135 46.79 -37.43 -57.04
C VAL A 135 45.74 -38.51 -56.79
N LEU A 136 45.57 -38.89 -55.53
CA LEU A 136 44.55 -39.84 -55.10
C LEU A 136 43.23 -39.11 -54.90
N ASN A 137 42.13 -39.69 -55.39
CA ASN A 137 40.77 -39.12 -55.34
C ASN A 137 39.85 -39.96 -54.48
#